data_AF-A0A2N2PPP0-F1
#
_entry.id   AF-A0A2N2PPP0-F1
#
_cell.length_a   1.000
_cell.length_b   1.000
_cell.length_c   1.000
_cell.angle_alpha   90.00
_cell.angle_beta   90.00
_cell.angle_gamma   90.00
#
_symmetry.space_group_name_H-M   'P 1'
#
loop_
_entity.id
_entity.type
_entity.pdbx_description
1 polymer ?
#
loop_
_entity_poly.entity_id
_entity_poly.type
_entity_poly.pdbx_seq_one_letter_code
_entity_poly.pdbx_strand_id
1 'polypeptide(L)'
;MFLLSSDLLVKGSHSYLNLDLDLDPEWWPEYGIPIGSYVGGIPADVSALYDSTTGVYRRSYTNGQVLVNPGPAARTVNLGGAYYRADPVGGGFVPPSGDISGWRVDYTAVTSVTLGAGRGAILLNSRP
;
A
#
# COMPACT_ATOMS: atom_id res chain seq x y z
N MET A 1 -5.65 1.90 3.44
CA MET A 1 -4.29 1.75 2.87
C MET A 1 -3.14 2.39 3.64
N PHE A 2 -3.34 3.22 4.67
CA PHE A 2 -2.21 3.84 5.38
C PHE A 2 -1.30 2.81 6.09
N LEU A 3 -1.86 1.92 6.92
CA LEU A 3 -1.08 0.95 7.71
C LEU A 3 -0.24 0.01 6.84
N LEU A 4 -0.87 -0.67 5.88
CA LEU A 4 -0.16 -1.57 4.96
C LEU A 4 0.91 -0.82 4.14
N SER A 5 0.60 0.38 3.63
CA SER A 5 1.60 1.15 2.87
C SER A 5 2.77 1.57 3.76
N SER A 6 2.54 1.89 5.04
CA SER A 6 3.59 2.18 6.00
C SER A 6 4.45 0.96 6.33
N ASP A 7 3.86 -0.23 6.52
CA ASP A 7 4.63 -1.49 6.65
C ASP A 7 5.49 -1.72 5.40
N LEU A 8 4.87 -1.69 4.21
CA LEU A 8 5.60 -1.88 2.96
C LEU A 8 6.67 -0.80 2.73
N LEU A 9 6.50 0.40 3.24
CA LEU A 9 7.52 1.44 3.19
C LEU A 9 8.77 1.02 3.97
N VAL A 10 8.62 0.49 5.20
CA VAL A 10 9.76 0.17 6.09
C VAL A 10 10.13 -1.31 6.14
N LYS A 11 9.41 -2.17 5.40
CA LYS A 11 9.57 -3.63 5.41
C LYS A 11 11.02 -4.10 5.31
N GLY A 12 11.47 -4.86 6.30
CA GLY A 12 12.73 -5.61 6.26
C GLY A 12 12.51 -7.09 5.94
N SER A 13 13.57 -7.89 6.02
CA SER A 13 13.52 -9.33 5.72
C SER A 13 12.68 -10.16 6.71
N HIS A 14 12.49 -9.65 7.93
CA HIS A 14 11.74 -10.32 9.00
C HIS A 14 10.78 -9.33 9.68
N SER A 15 10.06 -8.56 8.86
CA SER A 15 9.04 -7.60 9.33
C SER A 15 7.66 -8.09 8.91
N TYR A 16 6.76 -8.17 9.89
CA TYR A 16 5.39 -8.63 9.73
C TYR A 16 4.44 -7.60 10.31
N LEU A 17 3.38 -7.29 9.56
CA LEU A 17 2.25 -6.52 10.03
C LEU A 17 1.11 -7.49 10.29
N ASN A 18 0.61 -7.50 11.53
CA ASN A 18 -0.69 -8.07 11.83
C ASN A 18 -1.68 -6.90 12.01
N LEU A 19 -2.77 -6.91 11.24
CA LEU A 19 -3.88 -6.00 11.49
C LEU A 19 -4.85 -6.76 12.39
N ASP A 20 -5.12 -6.20 13.56
CA ASP A 20 -5.91 -6.84 14.61
C ASP A 20 -6.96 -5.82 15.09
N LEU A 21 -8.24 -6.18 14.97
CA LEU A 21 -9.37 -5.42 15.50
C LEU A 21 -9.90 -6.07 16.78
N ASP A 22 -9.93 -7.41 16.86
CA ASP A 22 -10.34 -8.18 18.05
C ASP A 22 -9.88 -9.66 17.97
N LEU A 23 -10.35 -10.52 18.87
CA LEU A 23 -10.04 -11.96 18.91
C LEU A 23 -10.78 -12.80 17.85
N ASP A 24 -11.72 -12.21 17.12
CA ASP A 24 -12.47 -12.90 16.06
C ASP A 24 -11.62 -13.08 14.80
N PRO A 25 -11.90 -14.10 13.96
CA PRO A 25 -11.16 -14.29 12.72
C PRO A 25 -11.28 -13.10 11.78
N GLU A 26 -10.14 -12.60 11.29
CA GLU A 26 -10.05 -11.47 10.38
C GLU A 26 -9.36 -11.85 9.07
N TRP A 27 -9.80 -11.23 7.98
CA TRP A 27 -9.11 -11.35 6.69
C TRP A 27 -9.15 -10.03 5.93
N TRP A 28 -8.08 -9.77 5.17
CA TRP A 28 -7.88 -8.49 4.48
C TRP A 28 -7.49 -8.77 3.03
N PRO A 29 -8.32 -8.40 2.03
CA PRO A 29 -8.02 -8.69 0.63
C PRO A 29 -6.70 -8.04 0.15
N GLU A 30 -6.26 -6.96 0.79
CA GLU A 30 -4.98 -6.31 0.51
C GLU A 30 -3.75 -7.20 0.75
N TYR A 31 -3.84 -8.26 1.56
CA TYR A 31 -2.75 -9.22 1.72
C TYR A 31 -2.43 -9.96 0.43
N GLY A 32 -3.39 -10.02 -0.50
CA GLY A 32 -3.23 -10.64 -1.82
C GLY A 32 -2.63 -9.73 -2.89
N ILE A 33 -2.28 -8.47 -2.59
CA ILE A 33 -1.73 -7.55 -3.61
C ILE A 33 -0.35 -8.05 -4.07
N PRO A 34 -0.15 -8.37 -5.37
CA PRO A 34 1.08 -8.99 -5.86
C PRO A 34 2.18 -7.96 -6.14
N ILE A 35 2.50 -7.12 -5.15
CA ILE A 35 3.49 -6.03 -5.26
C ILE A 35 4.93 -6.54 -5.41
N GLY A 36 5.19 -7.78 -4.99
CA GLY A 36 6.49 -8.44 -5.11
C GLY A 36 7.47 -8.08 -4.00
N SER A 37 8.78 -8.10 -4.31
CA SER A 37 9.84 -7.79 -3.34
C SER A 37 10.26 -6.33 -3.46
N TYR A 38 10.70 -5.73 -2.34
CA TYR A 38 11.27 -4.38 -2.40
C TYR A 38 12.54 -4.37 -3.26
N VAL A 39 12.75 -3.27 -3.99
CA VAL A 39 13.95 -3.06 -4.81
C VAL A 39 14.94 -2.21 -4.03
N GLY A 40 16.21 -2.62 -4.06
CA GLY A 40 17.26 -2.03 -3.23
C GLY A 40 17.39 -2.74 -1.89
N GLY A 41 18.40 -2.34 -1.11
CA GLY A 41 18.58 -2.83 0.26
C GLY A 41 17.59 -2.21 1.24
N ILE A 42 17.67 -2.64 2.50
CA ILE A 42 17.00 -1.97 3.60
C ILE A 42 17.70 -0.60 3.81
N PRO A 43 16.98 0.53 3.78
CA PRO A 43 17.59 1.83 4.00
C PRO A 43 18.10 1.95 5.44
N ALA A 44 19.19 2.68 5.64
CA ALA A 44 19.72 2.94 6.98
C ALA A 44 18.78 3.82 7.82
N ASP A 45 18.01 4.69 7.17
CA ASP A 45 17.03 5.58 7.79
C ASP A 45 15.86 5.86 6.83
N VAL A 46 14.66 6.10 7.39
CA VAL A 46 13.44 6.33 6.60
C VAL A 46 13.51 7.60 5.74
N SER A 47 14.32 8.58 6.13
CA SER A 47 14.55 9.81 5.34
C SER A 47 15.11 9.52 3.94
N ALA A 48 15.82 8.39 3.75
CA ALA A 48 16.31 7.98 2.44
C ALA A 48 15.16 7.59 1.46
N LEU A 49 13.95 7.34 1.98
CA LEU A 49 12.76 7.06 1.20
C LEU A 49 11.90 8.31 0.96
N TYR A 50 12.26 9.47 1.51
CA TYR A 50 11.49 10.69 1.35
C TYR A 50 11.78 11.34 -0.01
N ASP A 51 10.73 11.56 -0.81
CA ASP A 51 10.80 12.33 -2.05
C ASP A 51 10.40 13.78 -1.76
N SER A 52 11.41 14.67 -1.74
CA SER A 52 11.22 16.09 -1.46
C SER A 52 10.46 16.84 -2.56
N THR A 53 10.40 16.30 -3.78
CA THR A 53 9.68 16.90 -4.90
C THR A 53 8.18 16.72 -4.72
N THR A 54 7.77 15.53 -4.26
CA THR A 54 6.35 15.17 -4.11
C THR A 54 5.86 15.34 -2.68
N GLY A 55 6.76 15.44 -1.71
CA GLY A 55 6.46 15.60 -0.30
C GLY A 55 5.87 14.35 0.35
N VAL A 56 6.16 13.17 -0.22
CA VAL A 56 5.71 11.86 0.29
C VAL A 56 6.90 10.89 0.35
N TYR A 57 6.74 9.82 1.12
CA TYR A 57 7.70 8.73 1.12
C TYR A 57 7.38 7.74 0.00
N ARG A 58 8.42 7.19 -0.63
CA ARG A 58 8.32 6.26 -1.76
C ARG A 58 9.25 5.07 -1.54
N ARG A 59 8.75 3.87 -1.83
CA ARG A 59 9.59 2.68 -1.97
C ARG A 59 9.23 1.88 -3.21
N SER A 60 10.26 1.52 -3.97
CA SER A 60 10.12 0.71 -5.18
C SER A 60 10.05 -0.77 -4.85
N TYR A 61 9.28 -1.49 -5.66
CA TYR A 61 9.07 -2.92 -5.60
C TYR A 61 9.18 -3.54 -7.01
N THR A 62 9.43 -4.83 -7.11
CA THR A 62 9.63 -5.51 -8.40
C THR A 62 8.43 -5.33 -9.34
N ASN A 63 7.21 -5.27 -8.81
CA ASN A 63 5.99 -5.11 -9.59
C ASN A 63 5.34 -3.74 -9.43
N GLY A 64 5.99 -2.76 -8.81
CA GLY A 64 5.35 -1.48 -8.54
C GLY A 64 6.10 -0.55 -7.58
N GLN A 65 5.33 0.28 -6.89
CA GLN A 65 5.82 1.19 -5.87
C GLN A 65 4.75 1.44 -4.80
N VAL A 66 5.22 1.84 -3.62
CA VAL A 66 4.38 2.25 -2.49
C VAL A 66 4.66 3.71 -2.18
N LEU A 67 3.59 4.47 -1.96
CA LEU A 67 3.64 5.88 -1.57
C LEU A 67 2.96 6.08 -0.21
N VAL A 68 3.56 6.89 0.66
CA VAL A 68 3.00 7.20 1.99
C VAL A 68 3.10 8.69 2.27
N ASN A 69 1.95 9.30 2.58
CA ASN A 69 1.84 10.66 3.10
C ASN A 69 1.46 10.61 4.60
N PRO A 70 2.44 10.68 5.51
CA PRO A 70 2.17 10.79 6.94
C PRO A 70 1.84 12.23 7.36
N GLY A 71 1.95 13.20 6.45
CA GLY A 71 1.75 14.61 6.73
C GLY A 71 0.28 14.97 6.96
N PRO A 72 0.02 16.20 7.48
CA PRO A 72 -1.31 16.66 7.84
C PRO A 72 -2.13 17.20 6.65
N ALA A 73 -1.53 17.30 5.47
CA ALA A 73 -2.16 17.89 4.28
C ALA A 73 -2.11 16.93 3.10
N ALA A 74 -3.09 17.05 2.19
CA ALA A 74 -3.11 16.24 0.98
C ALA A 74 -1.92 16.55 0.07
N ARG A 75 -1.39 15.52 -0.59
CA ARG A 75 -0.30 15.61 -1.58
C ARG A 75 -0.73 14.93 -2.88
N THR A 76 -0.52 15.61 -3.99
CA THR A 76 -0.76 15.04 -5.33
C THR A 76 0.58 14.66 -5.95
N VAL A 77 0.69 13.40 -6.34
CA VAL A 77 1.90 12.82 -6.93
C VAL A 77 1.64 12.51 -8.40
N ASN A 78 2.39 13.14 -9.30
CA ASN A 78 2.46 12.71 -10.69
C ASN A 78 3.39 11.50 -10.78
N LEU A 79 2.93 10.44 -11.45
CA LEU A 79 3.65 9.16 -11.47
C LEU A 79 4.66 9.03 -12.62
N GLY A 80 4.66 9.98 -13.57
CA GLY A 80 5.54 9.95 -14.74
C GLY A 80 5.22 8.83 -15.75
N GLY A 81 4.14 8.09 -15.53
CA GLY A 81 3.69 6.95 -16.32
C GLY A 81 2.36 6.41 -15.80
N ALA A 82 1.81 5.41 -16.48
CA ALA A 82 0.60 4.72 -16.04
C ALA A 82 0.92 3.63 -15.01
N TYR A 83 0.16 3.59 -13.93
CA TYR A 83 0.19 2.55 -12.90
C TYR A 83 -1.24 2.09 -12.60
N TYR A 84 -1.37 0.97 -11.90
CA TYR A 84 -2.65 0.47 -11.40
C TYR A 84 -2.70 0.64 -9.89
N ARG A 85 -3.56 1.56 -9.42
CA ARG A 85 -3.81 1.76 -7.99
C ARG A 85 -4.66 0.62 -7.45
N ALA A 86 -4.18 -0.03 -6.40
CA ALA A 86 -4.90 -1.06 -5.68
C ALA A 86 -5.89 -0.43 -4.67
N ASP A 87 -7.17 -0.72 -4.83
CA ASP A 87 -8.27 -0.26 -3.97
C ASP A 87 -9.01 -1.50 -3.41
N PRO A 88 -8.71 -1.92 -2.16
CA PRO A 88 -9.37 -3.05 -1.53
C PRO A 88 -10.86 -2.79 -1.28
N VAL A 89 -11.67 -3.84 -1.42
CA VAL A 89 -13.11 -3.85 -1.17
C VAL A 89 -13.45 -4.99 -0.24
N GLY A 90 -14.12 -4.68 0.88
CA GLY A 90 -14.36 -5.63 1.97
C GLY A 90 -13.20 -5.66 2.97
N GLY A 91 -12.99 -6.80 3.61
CA GLY A 91 -11.99 -7.00 4.67
C GLY A 91 -12.53 -6.75 6.08
N GLY A 92 -11.74 -7.17 7.08
CA GLY A 92 -12.08 -7.11 8.50
C GLY A 92 -12.57 -8.47 9.01
N PHE A 93 -13.55 -8.47 9.91
CA PHE A 93 -14.12 -9.68 10.49
C PHE A 93 -14.68 -10.62 9.43
N VAL A 94 -14.24 -11.86 9.44
CA VAL A 94 -14.77 -12.93 8.60
C VAL A 94 -16.20 -13.23 9.10
N PRO A 95 -17.22 -13.20 8.22
CA PRO A 95 -18.58 -13.52 8.62
C PRO A 95 -18.68 -14.94 9.21
N PRO A 96 -19.67 -15.24 10.07
CA PRO A 96 -19.87 -16.59 10.60
C PRO A 96 -20.05 -17.68 9.51
N SER A 97 -20.49 -17.29 8.31
CA SER A 97 -20.59 -18.19 7.16
C SER A 97 -19.24 -18.52 6.50
N GLY A 98 -18.18 -17.76 6.81
CA GLY A 98 -16.90 -17.80 6.11
C GLY A 98 -16.92 -17.23 4.69
N ASP A 99 -18.06 -16.67 4.25
CA ASP A 99 -18.21 -16.18 2.88
C ASP A 99 -17.56 -14.80 2.69
N ILE A 100 -16.38 -14.81 2.08
CA ILE A 100 -15.63 -13.61 1.69
C ILE A 100 -15.59 -13.42 0.16
N SER A 101 -16.48 -14.07 -0.59
CA SER A 101 -16.45 -14.08 -2.06
C SER A 101 -16.61 -12.69 -2.70
N GLY A 102 -17.24 -11.74 -1.99
CA GLY A 102 -17.35 -10.34 -2.41
C GLY A 102 -16.10 -9.49 -2.16
N TRP A 103 -15.15 -10.00 -1.37
CA TRP A 103 -13.93 -9.27 -0.99
C TRP A 103 -12.88 -9.41 -2.08
N ARG A 104 -12.28 -8.28 -2.46
CA ARG A 104 -11.37 -8.22 -3.61
C ARG A 104 -10.48 -6.98 -3.54
N VAL A 105 -9.59 -6.86 -4.52
CA VAL A 105 -8.87 -5.62 -4.79
C VAL A 105 -9.23 -5.17 -6.19
N ASP A 106 -9.78 -3.95 -6.28
CA ASP A 106 -10.02 -3.29 -7.56
C ASP A 106 -8.73 -2.57 -8.00
N TYR A 107 -8.44 -2.60 -9.30
CA TYR A 107 -7.24 -2.01 -9.87
C TYR A 107 -7.60 -0.93 -10.89
N THR A 108 -7.32 0.33 -10.55
CA THR A 108 -7.66 1.49 -11.38
C THR A 108 -6.41 2.05 -12.05
N ALA A 109 -6.41 2.16 -13.38
CA ALA A 109 -5.33 2.81 -14.12
C ALA A 109 -5.27 4.31 -13.79
N VAL A 110 -4.10 4.79 -13.38
CA VAL A 110 -3.86 6.17 -12.96
C VAL A 110 -2.51 6.67 -13.44
N THR A 111 -2.42 7.97 -13.70
CA THR A 111 -1.15 8.67 -13.99
C THR A 111 -0.76 9.64 -12.87
N SER A 112 -1.68 9.89 -11.93
CA SER A 112 -1.47 10.66 -10.72
C SER A 112 -2.30 10.08 -9.57
N VAL A 113 -1.85 10.33 -8.33
CA VAL A 113 -2.64 10.01 -7.13
C VAL A 113 -2.62 11.17 -6.16
N THR A 114 -3.79 11.45 -5.57
CA THR A 114 -3.92 12.37 -4.44
C THR A 114 -3.99 11.55 -3.16
N LEU A 115 -3.00 11.70 -2.29
CA LEU A 115 -2.95 11.08 -0.96
C LEU A 115 -3.37 12.13 0.06
N GLY A 116 -4.53 11.94 0.69
CA GLY A 116 -4.95 12.76 1.83
C GLY A 116 -3.97 12.67 3.01
N ALA A 117 -4.25 13.43 4.07
CA ALA A 117 -3.49 13.34 5.32
C ALA A 117 -3.55 11.91 5.90
N GLY A 118 -2.40 11.36 6.30
CA GLY A 118 -2.32 9.99 6.83
C GLY A 118 -2.87 8.94 5.85
N ARG A 119 -2.43 9.00 4.58
CA ARG A 119 -2.84 8.06 3.53
C ARG A 119 -1.63 7.51 2.80
N GLY A 120 -1.81 6.32 2.22
CA GLY A 120 -0.83 5.69 1.34
C GLY A 120 -1.53 5.04 0.16
N ALA A 121 -0.74 4.66 -0.84
CA ALA A 121 -1.19 3.95 -2.03
C ALA A 121 -0.16 2.90 -2.44
N ILE A 122 -0.68 1.77 -2.94
CA ILE A 122 0.09 0.73 -3.60
C ILE A 122 -0.24 0.81 -5.09
N LEU A 123 0.81 0.91 -5.90
CA LEU A 123 0.73 1.17 -7.33
C LEU A 123 1.48 0.07 -8.08
N LEU A 124 0.79 -0.67 -8.94
CA LEU A 124 1.40 -1.75 -9.73
C LEU A 124 1.77 -1.27 -11.14
N ASN A 125 2.85 -1.81 -11.68
CA ASN A 125 3.35 -1.50 -13.02
C ASN A 125 2.42 -2.03 -14.14
N SER A 126 1.68 -3.11 -13.85
CA SER A 126 0.72 -3.74 -14.77
C SER A 126 -0.52 -4.19 -14.00
N ARG A 127 -1.63 -4.41 -14.72
CA ARG A 127 -2.83 -5.00 -14.13
C ARG A 127 -2.56 -6.45 -13.74
N PRO A 128 -2.89 -6.87 -12.50
CA PRO A 128 -2.86 -8.28 -12.09
C PRO A 128 -3.85 -9.16 -12.84
#